data_AF-A0A6F8XJA6-F1
#
_entry.id   AF-A0A6F8XJA6-F1
#
_cell.length_a   1.000
_cell.length_b   1.000
_cell.length_c   1.000
_cell.angle_alpha   90.00
_cell.angle_beta   90.00
_cell.angle_gamma   90.00
#
_symmetry.space_group_name_H-M   'P 1'
#
loop_
_entity.id
_entity.type
_entity.pdbx_description
1 polymer ?
#
loop_
_entity_poly.entity_id
_entity_poly.type
_entity_poly.pdbx_seq_one_letter_code
_entity_poly.pdbx_strand_id
1 'polypeptide(L)'
;MAVLGYMAELGEYEREGHEEVGRLAAELGVDRLIVVGDTAAPIHSGAATVATWGGDSVLVTDQGAAVATLRRELRSGDVVLVKGSRYRTWDVVDALRADGADS
;
A
#
# COMPACT_ATOMS: atom_id res chain seq x y z
N MET A 1 -4.26 -3.55 7.14
CA MET A 1 -3.18 -2.81 6.42
C MET A 1 -3.36 -2.95 4.91
N ALA A 2 -2.81 -2.04 4.10
CA ALA A 2 -2.77 -2.16 2.64
C ALA A 2 -1.39 -1.79 2.09
N VAL A 3 -0.97 -2.49 1.03
CA VAL A 3 0.26 -2.21 0.27
C VAL A 3 -0.13 -1.94 -1.18
N LEU A 4 0.03 -0.70 -1.62
CA LEU A 4 -0.39 -0.23 -2.93
C LEU A 4 0.81 0.23 -3.76
N GLY A 5 0.97 -0.33 -4.95
CA GLY A 5 1.95 0.10 -5.94
C GLY A 5 1.29 0.74 -7.14
N TYR A 6 2.13 1.25 -8.05
CA TYR A 6 1.68 1.87 -9.29
C TYR A 6 0.77 0.94 -10.12
N MET A 7 -0.30 1.53 -10.66
CA MET A 7 -1.33 0.87 -11.46
C MET A 7 -1.30 1.44 -12.89
N ALA A 8 -0.82 0.64 -13.84
CA ALA A 8 -0.53 1.05 -15.22
C ALA A 8 -1.75 1.04 -16.17
N GLU A 9 -2.95 0.75 -15.65
CA GLU A 9 -4.17 0.57 -16.47
C GLU A 9 -4.98 1.87 -16.62
N LEU A 10 -4.50 3.00 -16.08
CA LEU A 10 -5.26 4.25 -15.99
C LEU A 10 -4.91 5.29 -17.07
N GLY A 11 -3.84 5.08 -17.85
CA GLY A 11 -3.50 5.94 -18.98
C GLY A 11 -3.28 7.41 -18.57
N GLU A 12 -3.95 8.34 -19.25
CA GLU A 12 -3.81 9.79 -18.99
C GLU A 12 -4.36 10.24 -17.62
N TYR A 13 -5.19 9.42 -16.96
CA TYR A 13 -5.80 9.71 -15.66
C TYR A 13 -5.06 9.04 -14.48
N GLU A 14 -3.84 8.55 -14.70
CA GLU A 14 -3.08 7.81 -13.69
C GLU A 14 -2.97 8.56 -12.36
N ARG A 15 -2.59 9.83 -12.41
CA ARG A 15 -2.41 10.63 -11.20
C ARG A 15 -3.71 10.76 -10.40
N GLU A 16 -4.80 11.17 -11.05
CA GLU A 16 -6.10 11.36 -10.40
C GLU A 16 -6.64 10.02 -9.87
N GLY A 17 -6.49 8.94 -10.62
CA GLY A 17 -6.88 7.61 -10.17
C GLY A 17 -6.04 7.12 -8.99
N HIS A 18 -4.75 7.44 -8.92
CA HIS A 18 -3.91 7.16 -7.75
C HIS A 18 -4.36 7.96 -6.53
N GLU A 19 -4.60 9.27 -6.67
CA GLU A 19 -5.10 10.12 -5.59
C GLU A 19 -6.44 9.59 -5.06
N GLU A 20 -7.34 9.21 -5.96
CA GLU A 20 -8.65 8.65 -5.62
C GLU A 20 -8.55 7.33 -4.84
N VAL A 21 -7.65 6.42 -5.27
CA VAL A 21 -7.42 5.17 -4.54
C VAL A 21 -6.85 5.44 -3.14
N GLY A 22 -5.97 6.43 -3.00
CA GLY A 22 -5.47 6.88 -1.71
C GLY A 22 -6.58 7.36 -0.78
N ARG A 23 -7.42 8.27 -1.29
CA ARG A 23 -8.57 8.82 -0.58
C ARG A 23 -9.53 7.72 -0.14
N LEU A 24 -9.88 6.81 -1.05
CA LEU A 24 -10.77 5.69 -0.76
C LEU A 24 -10.18 4.75 0.31
N ALA A 25 -8.88 4.45 0.27
CA ALA A 25 -8.24 3.62 1.29
C ALA A 25 -8.37 4.26 2.70
N ALA A 26 -8.17 5.57 2.80
CA ALA A 26 -8.33 6.30 4.04
C ALA A 26 -9.81 6.35 4.50
N GLU A 27 -10.76 6.61 3.60
CA GLU A 27 -12.19 6.63 3.89
C GLU A 27 -12.76 5.28 4.33
N LEU A 28 -12.21 4.19 3.78
CA LEU A 28 -12.55 2.82 4.20
C LEU A 28 -11.92 2.43 5.55
N GLY A 29 -11.15 3.32 6.17
CA GLY A 29 -10.57 3.10 7.49
C GLY A 29 -9.38 2.15 7.49
N VAL A 30 -8.60 2.09 6.41
CA VAL A 30 -7.34 1.33 6.43
C VAL A 30 -6.41 1.94 7.49
N ASP A 31 -6.05 1.20 8.54
CA ASP A 31 -5.23 1.75 9.63
C ASP A 31 -3.80 2.10 9.20
N ARG A 32 -3.28 1.36 8.22
CA ARG A 32 -1.91 1.52 7.71
C ARG A 32 -1.84 1.29 6.21
N LEU A 33 -1.39 2.31 5.49
CA LEU A 33 -1.23 2.31 4.04
C LEU A 33 0.24 2.45 3.64
N ILE A 34 0.80 1.44 3.00
CA ILE A 34 2.17 1.45 2.48
C ILE A 34 2.10 1.64 0.97
N VAL A 35 2.63 2.75 0.48
CA VAL A 35 2.66 3.10 -0.93
C VAL A 35 4.05 2.82 -1.49
N VAL A 36 4.15 2.06 -2.58
CA VAL A 36 5.44 1.56 -3.09
C VAL A 36 5.83 2.23 -4.40
N GLY A 37 6.95 2.93 -4.35
CA GLY A 37 7.60 3.61 -5.48
C GLY A 37 7.06 5.02 -5.74
N ASP A 38 7.95 5.91 -6.16
CA ASP A 38 7.63 7.34 -6.36
C ASP A 38 6.51 7.57 -7.38
N THR A 39 6.37 6.71 -8.38
CA THR A 39 5.28 6.76 -9.36
C THR A 39 3.89 6.55 -8.74
N ALA A 40 3.82 5.94 -7.55
CA ALA A 40 2.59 5.74 -6.80
C ALA A 40 2.38 6.79 -5.70
N ALA A 41 3.30 7.76 -5.54
CA ALA A 41 3.19 8.83 -4.55
C ALA A 41 1.84 9.56 -4.51
N PRO A 42 1.10 9.75 -5.62
CA PRO A 42 -0.22 10.38 -5.54
C PRO A 42 -1.23 9.58 -4.68
N ILE A 43 -1.06 8.26 -4.52
CA ILE A 43 -1.85 7.44 -3.57
C ILE A 43 -1.63 7.93 -2.12
N HIS A 44 -0.37 8.17 -1.75
CA HIS A 44 -0.05 8.68 -0.42
C HIS A 44 -0.68 10.08 -0.20
N SER A 45 -0.53 10.96 -1.20
CA SER A 45 -1.11 12.29 -1.16
C SER A 45 -2.64 12.27 -1.02
N GLY A 46 -3.32 11.41 -1.77
CA GLY A 46 -4.78 11.27 -1.70
C GLY A 46 -5.27 10.82 -0.33
N ALA A 47 -4.59 9.84 0.28
CA ALA A 47 -4.92 9.40 1.63
C ALA A 47 -4.77 10.53 2.67
N ALA A 48 -3.70 11.32 2.56
CA ALA A 48 -3.42 12.45 3.44
C ALA A 48 -4.46 13.59 3.36
N THR A 49 -5.30 13.63 2.31
CA THR A 49 -6.38 14.63 2.21
C THR A 49 -7.57 14.33 3.13
N VAL A 50 -7.69 13.10 3.64
CA VAL A 50 -8.84 12.70 4.46
C VAL A 50 -8.61 13.09 5.92
N ALA A 51 -9.06 14.29 6.29
CA ALA A 51 -8.79 14.89 7.60
C ALA A 51 -9.31 14.07 8.80
N THR A 52 -10.35 13.26 8.61
CA THR A 52 -10.93 12.41 9.65
C THR A 52 -10.26 11.04 9.77
N TRP A 53 -9.30 10.74 8.90
CA TRP A 53 -8.62 9.45 8.90
C TRP A 53 -7.66 9.35 10.08
N GLY A 54 -7.87 8.34 10.92
CA GLY A 54 -7.01 8.05 12.08
C GLY A 54 -5.85 7.09 11.78
N GLY A 55 -5.69 6.67 10.53
CA GLY A 55 -4.59 5.80 10.10
C GLY A 55 -3.35 6.58 9.69
N ASP A 56 -2.35 5.85 9.19
CA ASP A 56 -1.10 6.44 8.73
C ASP A 56 -0.70 5.90 7.34
N SER A 57 -0.08 6.76 6.54
CA SER A 57 0.43 6.41 5.21
C SER A 57 1.93 6.64 5.13
N VAL A 58 2.65 5.70 4.51
CA VAL A 58 4.08 5.85 4.23
C VAL A 58 4.37 5.56 2.76
N LEU A 59 5.15 6.43 2.12
CA LEU A 59 5.73 6.19 0.81
C LEU A 59 7.11 5.54 0.99
N VAL A 60 7.32 4.39 0.35
CA VAL A 60 8.58 3.65 0.36
C VAL A 60 9.15 3.51 -1.04
N THR A 61 10.47 3.35 -1.15
CA THR A 61 11.20 3.33 -2.43
C THR A 61 10.88 2.10 -3.27
N ASP A 62 10.72 0.95 -2.64
CA ASP A 62 10.63 -0.35 -3.30
C ASP A 62 9.93 -1.41 -2.43
N GLN A 63 9.76 -2.61 -3.03
CA GLN A 63 9.13 -3.75 -2.37
C GLN A 63 9.91 -4.23 -1.13
N GLY A 64 11.23 -4.14 -1.13
CA GLY A 64 12.05 -4.54 0.01
C GLY A 64 11.79 -3.66 1.23
N ALA A 65 11.69 -2.36 1.01
CA ALA A 65 11.30 -1.40 2.06
C ALA A 65 9.85 -1.63 2.55
N ALA A 66 8.94 -2.01 1.65
CA ALA A 66 7.58 -2.41 2.02
C ALA A 66 7.57 -3.67 2.92
N VAL A 67 8.30 -4.71 2.52
CA VAL A 67 8.45 -5.96 3.30
C VAL A 67 9.08 -5.69 4.67
N ALA A 68 10.11 -4.86 4.75
CA ALA A 68 10.73 -4.49 6.02
C ALA A 68 9.77 -3.74 6.95
N THR A 69 8.86 -2.93 6.38
CA THR A 69 7.80 -2.25 7.13
C THR A 69 6.77 -3.24 7.64
N LEU A 70 6.29 -4.14 6.78
CA LEU A 70 5.35 -5.20 7.16
C LEU A 70 5.91 -6.07 8.28
N ARG A 71 7.14 -6.57 8.15
CA ARG A 71 7.76 -7.43 9.17
C ARG A 71 7.87 -6.81 10.56
N ARG A 72 7.97 -5.47 10.63
CA ARG A 72 8.08 -4.74 11.89
C ARG A 72 6.71 -4.49 12.53
N GLU A 73 5.68 -4.29 11.70
CA GLU A 73 4.39 -3.75 12.14
C GLU A 73 3.27 -4.78 12.15
N LEU A 74 3.36 -5.81 11.31
CA LEU A 74 2.35 -6.84 11.15
C LEU A 74 2.23 -7.70 12.40
N ARG A 75 0.99 -7.97 12.80
CA ARG A 75 0.64 -8.83 13.93
C ARG A 75 -0.22 -9.99 13.47
N SER A 76 -0.22 -11.06 14.27
CA SER A 76 -1.14 -12.18 14.04
C SER A 76 -2.59 -11.69 14.09
N GLY A 77 -3.37 -12.05 13.07
CA GLY A 77 -4.75 -11.60 12.89
C GLY A 77 -4.93 -10.38 11.97
N ASP A 78 -3.84 -9.71 11.56
CA ASP A 78 -3.92 -8.59 10.63
C ASP A 78 -4.22 -9.07 9.20
N VAL A 79 -5.03 -8.28 8.48
CA VAL A 79 -5.30 -8.48 7.06
C VAL A 79 -4.48 -7.48 6.24
N VAL A 80 -3.77 -7.99 5.23
CA VAL A 80 -2.99 -7.17 4.29
C VAL A 80 -3.57 -7.31 2.88
N LEU A 81 -4.09 -6.20 2.33
CA LEU A 81 -4.43 -6.11 0.92
C LEU A 81 -3.21 -5.67 0.12
N VAL A 82 -2.82 -6.41 -0.90
CA VAL A 82 -1.72 -6.03 -1.80
C VAL A 82 -2.27 -5.79 -3.21
N LYS A 83 -2.04 -4.61 -3.78
CA LYS A 83 -2.45 -4.28 -5.16
C LYS A 83 -1.40 -3.45 -5.88
N GLY A 84 -1.11 -3.80 -7.12
CA GLY A 84 -0.17 -3.10 -7.99
C GLY A 84 0.06 -3.91 -9.27
N SER A 85 0.85 -3.38 -10.20
CA SER A 85 1.28 -4.17 -11.37
C SER A 85 2.10 -5.40 -10.93
N ARG A 86 1.94 -6.52 -11.64
CA ARG A 86 2.54 -7.83 -11.30
C ARG A 86 4.05 -7.78 -11.02
N TYR A 87 4.83 -6.90 -11.63
CA TYR A 87 6.27 -6.85 -11.36
C TYR A 87 6.65 -6.06 -10.11
N ARG A 88 5.68 -5.43 -9.41
CA ARG A 88 5.93 -4.50 -8.31
C ARG A 88 5.33 -4.92 -6.97
N THR A 89 4.68 -6.09 -6.87
CA THR A 89 4.01 -6.52 -5.63
C THR A 89 4.18 -8.00 -5.25
N TRP A 90 4.79 -8.84 -6.07
CA TRP A 90 4.87 -10.28 -5.77
C TRP A 90 5.85 -10.62 -4.66
N ASP A 91 6.94 -9.86 -4.53
CA ASP A 91 7.91 -10.08 -3.43
C ASP A 91 7.25 -9.82 -2.07
N VAL A 92 6.29 -8.88 -2.02
CA VAL A 92 5.47 -8.61 -0.83
C VAL A 92 4.56 -9.79 -0.51
N VAL A 93 3.89 -10.36 -1.52
CA VAL A 93 2.99 -11.51 -1.35
C VAL A 93 3.75 -12.75 -0.89
N ASP A 94 4.91 -13.01 -1.47
CA ASP A 94 5.74 -14.16 -1.12
C ASP A 94 6.31 -14.04 0.30
N ALA A 95 6.73 -12.83 0.72
CA ALA A 95 7.16 -12.58 2.09
C ALA A 95 6.04 -12.85 3.12
N LEU A 96 4.82 -12.37 2.85
CA LEU A 96 3.66 -12.62 3.73
C LEU A 96 3.31 -14.11 3.86
N ARG A 97 3.49 -14.89 2.79
CA ARG A 97 3.26 -16.33 2.80
C ARG A 97 4.31 -17.11 3.58
N ALA A 98 5.57 -16.69 3.50
CA ALA A 98 6.64 -17.31 4.26
C ALA A 98 6.45 -17.09 5.77
N ASP A 99 6.11 -15.87 6.18
CA ASP A 99 5.95 -15.53 7.61
C ASP A 99 4.69 -16.19 8.22
N GLY A 100 3.65 -16.47 7.43
CA GLY A 100 2.44 -17.20 7.88
C GLY A 100 2.59 -18.72 7.99
N ALA A 101 3.67 -19.31 7.46
CA ALA A 101 3.95 -20.75 7.54
C ALA A 101 4.75 -21.13 8.80
N ASP A 102 5.38 -20.16 9.46
CA ASP A 102 6.20 -20.33 10.67
C ASP A 102 5.46 -19.99 11.98
N SER A 103 4.13 -19.84 11.93
CA SER A 103 3.25 -19.50 13.08
C SER A 103 2.35 -20.65 13.52
#